data_AF-I3YRT7-F1
#
_entry.id   AF-I3YRT7-F1
#
_cell.length_a   1.000
_cell.length_b   1.000
_cell.length_c   1.000
_cell.angle_alpha   90.00
_cell.angle_beta   90.00
_cell.angle_gamma   90.00
#
_symmetry.space_group_name_H-M   'P 1'
#
loop_
_entity.id
_entity.type
_entity.pdbx_description
1 polymer ?
#
loop_
_entity_poly.entity_id
_entity_poly.type
_entity_poly.pdbx_seq_one_letter_code
_entity_poly.pdbx_strand_id
1 'polypeptide(L)' 'MDSKRKKIRRDWKKKIALREEEVMEMLGLSKSTMRRLHSNREIPHSKLGITNLYMPKELKKT' A
#
# COMPACT_ATOMS: atom_id res chain seq x y z
N MET A 1 -3.44 18.89 12.16
CA MET A 1 -2.90 17.51 12.17
C MET A 1 -3.41 16.63 11.02
N ASP A 2 -4.29 17.13 10.13
CA ASP A 2 -4.90 16.33 9.05
C ASP A 2 -4.40 16.70 7.62
N SER A 3 -3.76 17.86 7.46
CA SER A 3 -3.39 18.37 6.12
C SER A 3 -2.22 17.63 5.46
N LYS A 4 -1.22 17.16 6.23
CA LYS A 4 -0.08 16.40 5.67
C LYS A 4 -0.52 15.03 5.13
N ARG A 5 -1.29 14.27 5.93
CA ARG A 5 -1.88 12.98 5.50
C ARG A 5 -2.82 13.13 4.30
N LYS A 6 -3.64 14.19 4.25
CA LYS A 6 -4.50 14.48 3.08
C LYS A 6 -3.71 14.75 1.79
N LYS A 7 -2.58 15.44 1.89
CA LYS A 7 -1.70 15.73 0.73
C LYS A 7 -1.04 14.45 0.22
N ILE A 8 -0.47 13.66 1.14
CA ILE A 8 0.16 12.37 0.83
C ILE A 8 -0.85 11.39 0.19
N ARG A 9 -2.08 11.30 0.72
CA ARG A 9 -3.15 10.50 0.10
C ARG A 9 -3.52 10.95 -1.32
N ARG A 10 -3.47 12.25 -1.62
CA ARG A 10 -3.72 12.77 -2.98
C ARG A 10 -2.58 12.42 -3.95
N ASP A 11 -1.33 12.52 -3.50
CA ASP A 11 -0.17 12.17 -4.32
C ASP A 11 -0.11 10.67 -4.58
N TRP A 12 -0.44 9.84 -3.60
CA TRP A 12 -0.56 8.39 -3.79
C TRP A 12 -1.68 7.99 -4.77
N LYS A 13 -2.78 8.74 -4.81
CA LYS A 13 -3.88 8.47 -5.75
C LYS A 13 -3.49 8.77 -7.22
N LYS A 14 -2.46 9.59 -7.44
CA LYS A 14 -1.86 9.82 -8.76
C LYS A 14 -0.81 8.78 -9.14
N LYS A 15 -0.25 8.03 -8.17
CA LYS A 15 0.73 6.98 -8.44
C LYS A 15 0.06 5.75 -9.05
N ILE A 16 0.73 5.18 -10.05
CA ILE A 16 0.29 3.95 -10.74
C ILE A 16 0.50 2.73 -9.82
N ALA A 17 1.58 2.74 -9.04
CA ALA A 17 1.93 1.69 -8.09
C ALA A 17 2.58 2.28 -6.82
N LEU A 18 2.39 1.60 -5.71
CA LEU A 18 2.95 1.92 -4.39
C LEU A 18 3.91 0.82 -3.97
N ARG A 19 4.92 1.18 -3.18
CA ARG A 19 5.80 0.22 -2.50
C ARG A 19 5.19 -0.22 -1.18
N GLU A 20 5.67 -1.34 -0.65
CA GLU A 20 5.22 -1.90 0.64
C GLU A 20 5.22 -0.86 1.77
N GLU A 21 6.29 -0.07 1.87
CA GLU A 21 6.41 1.00 2.87
C GLU A 21 5.31 2.06 2.74
N GLU A 22 4.96 2.45 1.52
CA GLU A 22 3.91 3.44 1.27
C GLU A 22 2.52 2.89 1.61
N VAL A 23 2.30 1.60 1.36
CA VAL A 23 1.06 0.91 1.72
C VAL A 23 0.94 0.78 3.24
N MET A 24 2.04 0.43 3.91
CA MET A 24 2.10 0.40 5.36
C MET A 24 1.80 1.77 5.98
N GLU A 25 2.39 2.84 5.44
CA GLU A 25 2.10 4.21 5.89
C GLU A 25 0.65 4.62 5.61
N MET A 26 0.09 4.22 4.46
CA MET A 26 -1.28 4.55 4.06
C MET A 26 -2.33 3.88 4.94
N LEU A 27 -2.15 2.58 5.17
CA LEU A 27 -3.08 1.74 5.91
C LEU A 27 -2.78 1.73 7.41
N GLY A 28 -1.67 2.34 7.84
CA GLY A 28 -1.21 2.34 9.22
C GLY A 28 -0.83 0.93 9.70
N LEU A 29 -0.34 0.08 8.80
CA LEU A 29 -0.01 -1.31 9.08
C LEU A 29 1.42 -1.46 9.60
N SER A 30 1.60 -2.34 10.58
CA SER A 30 2.93 -2.79 10.99
C SER A 30 3.49 -3.79 9.98
N LYS A 31 4.82 -3.97 9.99
CA LYS A 31 5.51 -4.92 9.11
C LYS A 31 5.02 -6.37 9.32
N SER A 32 4.71 -6.72 10.57
CA SER A 32 4.18 -8.05 10.91
C SER A 32 2.79 -8.27 10.31
N THR A 33 1.90 -7.26 10.40
CA THR A 33 0.57 -7.34 9.78
C THR A 33 0.68 -7.40 8.26
N MET A 34 1.53 -6.56 7.65
CA MET A 34 1.74 -6.57 6.20
C MET A 34 2.23 -7.94 5.72
N ARG A 35 3.18 -8.55 6.42
CA ARG A 35 3.69 -9.90 6.13
C ARG A 35 2.59 -10.96 6.23
N ARG A 36 1.73 -10.88 7.25
CA ARG A 36 0.58 -11.79 7.41
C ARG A 36 -0.40 -11.67 6.25
N LEU A 37 -0.78 -10.44 5.88
CA LEU A 37 -1.66 -10.19 4.74
C LEU A 37 -1.08 -10.76 3.44
N HIS A 38 0.24 -10.61 3.26
CA HIS A 38 0.97 -11.17 2.12
C HIS A 38 0.93 -12.70 2.10
N SER A 39 1.23 -13.34 3.24
CA SER A 39 1.21 -14.80 3.39
C SER A 39 -0.19 -15.38 3.17
N ASN A 40 -1.23 -14.69 3.63
CA ASN A 40 -2.62 -15.10 3.47
C ASN A 40 -3.21 -14.73 2.09
N ARG A 41 -2.45 -14.03 1.23
CA ARG A 41 -2.93 -13.46 -0.04
C ARG A 41 -4.16 -12.56 0.12
N GLU A 42 -4.29 -11.91 1.27
CA GLU A 42 -5.39 -10.99 1.61
C GLU A 42 -5.17 -9.59 1.00
N ILE A 43 -3.94 -9.27 0.58
CA ILE A 43 -3.60 -7.99 -0.04
C ILE A 43 -3.16 -8.16 -1.50
N PRO A 44 -3.85 -7.52 -2.47
CA PRO A 44 -3.46 -7.60 -3.86
C PRO A 44 -2.13 -6.88 -4.10
N HIS A 45 -1.19 -7.59 -4.72
CA HIS A 45 0.12 -7.07 -5.08
C HIS A 45 0.58 -7.68 -6.40
N SER A 46 1.39 -6.92 -7.13
CA SER A 46 2.09 -7.34 -8.34
C SER A 46 3.59 -7.41 -8.05
N LYS A 47 4.23 -8.50 -8.46
CA LYS A 47 5.68 -8.67 -8.30
C LYS A 47 6.41 -8.16 -9.54
N LEU A 48 7.28 -7.18 -9.38
CA LEU A 48 8.16 -6.69 -10.44
C LEU A 48 9.62 -6.96 -10.04
N GLY A 49 10.16 -8.08 -10.52
CA GLY A 49 11.46 -8.59 -10.10
C GLY A 49 11.44 -9.01 -8.63
N ILE A 50 12.27 -8.36 -7.80
CA ILE A 50 12.36 -8.62 -6.35
C ILE A 50 11.39 -7.72 -5.55
N THR A 51 10.82 -6.70 -6.19
CA THR A 51 9.99 -5.69 -5.53
C THR A 51 8.51 -6.04 -5.63
N ASN A 52 7.79 -5.94 -4.51
CA ASN A 52 6.34 -5.99 -4.48
C ASN A 52 5.76 -4.58 -4.71
N LEU A 53 4.88 -4.47 -5.68
CA LEU A 53 4.18 -3.25 -6.06
C LEU A 53 2.68 -3.42 -5.79
N TYR A 54 2.06 -2.38 -5.28
CA TYR A 54 0.66 -2.41 -4.87
C TYR A 54 -0.11 -1.34 -5.62
N MET A 55 -1.18 -1.72 -6.31
CA MET A 55 -1.99 -0.75 -7.04
C MET A 55 -3.02 -0.10 -6.10
N PRO A 56 -3.04 1.24 -5.97
CA PRO A 56 -3.99 1.92 -5.09
C PRO A 56 -5.45 1.60 -5.38
N LYS A 57 -5.78 1.31 -6.65
CA LYS A 57 -7.14 0.95 -7.08
C LYS A 57 -7.59 -0.40 -6.53
N GLU A 58 -6.66 -1.35 -6.38
CA GLU A 58 -6.93 -2.68 -5.86
C GLU A 58 -7.02 -2.68 -4.35
N LEU A 59 -6.14 -1.91 -3.68
CA LEU A 59 -6.17 -1.72 -2.23
C LEU A 59 -7.45 -1.06 -1.71
N LYS A 60 -8.18 -0.32 -2.57
CA LYS A 60 -9.46 0.32 -2.19
C LYS A 60 -10.62 -0.68 -2.17
N LYS A 61 -10.47 -1.86 -2.78
CA LYS A 61 -11.49 -2.93 -2.78
C LYS A 61 -11.39 -3.86 -1.57
N THR A 62 -10.25 -3.83 -0.89
CA THR A 62 -9.96 -4.57 0.35
C THR A 62 -10.42 -3.74 1.55
#